data_AF-D6SK30-F1
#
_entry.id   AF-D6SK30-F1
#
_cell.length_a   1.000
_cell.length_b   1.000
_cell.length_c   1.000
_cell.angle_alpha   90.00
_cell.angle_beta   90.00
_cell.angle_gamma   90.00
#
_symmetry.space_group_name_H-M   'P 1'
#
loop_
_entity.id
_entity.type
_entity.pdbx_description
1 polymer ?
#
loop_
_entity_poly.entity_id
_entity_poly.type
_entity_poly.pdbx_seq_one_letter_code
_entity_poly.pdbx_strand_id
1 'polypeptide(L)'
;MRDELFWDCHDPTPELEIQRAINFGGFDYIDYIQKKYGMDRFRQTLINNRNLSRKAVNYWCMVLGIDRNQTRSYQTENIWLPVR
;
A
#
# COMPACT_ATOMS: atom_id res chain seq x y z
N MET A 1 25.40 7.53 -7.31
CA MET A 1 24.33 6.51 -7.26
C MET A 1 24.22 6.08 -5.81
N ARG A 2 23.01 5.85 -5.28
CA ARG A 2 22.87 5.25 -3.94
C ARG A 2 22.90 3.73 -4.11
N ASP A 3 23.56 3.05 -3.18
CA ASP A 3 23.71 1.59 -3.20
C ASP A 3 22.55 0.85 -2.53
N GLU A 4 21.63 1.59 -1.90
CA GLU A 4 20.45 1.05 -1.21
C GLU A 4 19.31 0.73 -2.20
N LEU A 5 18.83 -0.51 -2.17
CA LEU A 5 17.64 -0.97 -2.88
C LEU A 5 16.37 -0.41 -2.25
N PHE A 6 15.28 -0.40 -3.02
CA PHE A 6 13.92 -0.03 -2.56
C PHE A 6 13.50 -0.74 -1.25
N TRP A 7 14.09 -1.90 -0.96
CA TRP A 7 13.78 -2.74 0.20
C TRP A 7 14.68 -2.49 1.43
N ASP A 8 15.75 -1.70 1.32
CA ASP A 8 16.78 -1.56 2.36
C ASP A 8 16.37 -0.63 3.53
N CYS A 9 15.07 -0.52 3.80
CA CYS A 9 14.59 0.11 5.03
C CYS A 9 14.75 -0.89 6.17
N HIS A 10 15.74 -0.66 7.04
CA HIS A 10 16.09 -1.61 8.11
C HIS A 10 14.98 -1.84 9.14
N ASP A 11 14.01 -0.93 9.28
CA ASP A 11 12.85 -1.07 10.17
C ASP A 11 11.64 -0.28 9.62
N PRO A 12 10.90 -0.82 8.64
CA PRO A 12 9.75 -0.11 8.09
C PRO A 12 8.65 0.00 9.15
N THR A 13 7.99 1.16 9.20
CA THR A 13 6.75 1.28 9.97
C THR A 13 5.70 0.31 9.40
N PRO A 14 4.73 -0.15 10.23
CA PRO A 14 3.66 -1.01 9.74
C PRO A 14 2.96 -0.47 8.50
N GLU A 15 2.69 0.84 8.47
CA GLU A 15 2.03 1.53 7.35
C GLU A 15 2.89 1.52 6.09
N LEU A 16 4.22 1.66 6.23
CA LEU A 16 5.15 1.58 5.11
C LEU A 16 5.24 0.15 4.56
N GLU A 17 5.31 -0.85 5.43
CA GLU A 17 5.35 -2.26 5.01
C GLU A 17 4.05 -2.66 4.29
N ILE A 18 2.89 -2.27 4.83
CA ILE A 18 1.59 -2.47 4.18
C ILE A 18 1.52 -1.72 2.85
N GLN A 19 1.97 -0.46 2.78
CA GLN A 19 2.01 0.31 1.54
C GLN A 19 2.84 -0.40 0.46
N ARG A 20 4.01 -0.94 0.83
CA ARG A 20 4.89 -1.67 -0.07
C ARG A 20 4.25 -2.98 -0.52
N ALA A 21 3.63 -3.72 0.40
CA ALA A 21 2.89 -4.93 0.08
C ALA A 21 1.78 -4.66 -0.92
N ILE A 22 0.95 -3.62 -0.71
CA ILE A 22 -0.14 -3.24 -1.62
C ILE A 22 0.38 -2.93 -3.03
N ASN A 23 1.49 -2.18 -3.15
CA ASN A 23 2.00 -1.74 -4.44
C ASN A 23 2.80 -2.83 -5.19
N PHE A 24 3.55 -3.66 -4.46
CA PHE A 24 4.60 -4.50 -5.05
C PHE A 24 4.62 -5.94 -4.54
N GLY A 25 3.84 -6.26 -3.50
CA GLY A 25 3.80 -7.58 -2.89
C GLY A 25 3.09 -8.61 -3.77
N GLY A 26 3.61 -9.84 -3.76
CA GLY A 26 2.87 -11.01 -4.23
C GLY A 26 1.78 -11.45 -3.25
N PHE A 27 0.91 -12.36 -3.67
CA PHE A 27 -0.22 -12.81 -2.85
C PHE A 27 0.20 -13.44 -1.52
N ASP A 28 1.27 -14.25 -1.51
CA ASP A 28 1.78 -14.85 -0.26
C ASP A 28 2.27 -13.78 0.73
N TYR A 29 2.92 -12.73 0.23
CA TYR A 29 3.37 -11.64 1.07
C TYR A 29 2.21 -10.78 1.58
N ILE A 30 1.17 -10.59 0.76
CA ILE A 30 -0.06 -9.94 1.21
C ILE A 30 -0.73 -10.73 2.34
N ASP A 31 -0.86 -12.05 2.19
CA ASP A 31 -1.45 -12.91 3.22
C ASP A 31 -0.65 -12.83 4.53
N TYR A 32 0.68 -12.86 4.45
CA TYR A 32 1.55 -12.62 5.61
C TYR A 32 1.29 -11.26 6.26
N ILE A 33 1.21 -10.18 5.48
CA ILE A 33 0.99 -8.81 5.98
C ILE A 33 -0.39 -8.66 6.63
N GLN A 34 -1.42 -9.24 6.04
CA GLN A 34 -2.77 -9.23 6.58
C GLN A 34 -2.85 -10.01 7.91
N LYS A 35 -2.13 -11.14 8.02
CA LYS A 35 -1.99 -11.89 9.27
C LYS A 35 -1.19 -11.14 10.34
N LYS A 36 -0.09 -10.49 9.95
CA LYS A 36 0.82 -9.76 10.85
C LYS A 36 0.18 -8.52 11.46
N TYR A 37 -0.53 -7.72 10.66
CA TYR A 37 -1.04 -6.41 11.06
C TYR A 37 -2.56 -6.31 11.19
N GLY A 38 -3.29 -7.33 10.73
CA GLY A 38 -4.74 -7.35 10.73
C GLY A 38 -5.36 -6.59 9.55
N MET A 39 -6.58 -7.00 9.21
CA MET A 39 -7.32 -6.42 8.08
C MET A 39 -7.72 -4.97 8.29
N ASP A 40 -7.95 -4.54 9.54
CA ASP A 40 -8.34 -3.16 9.82
C ASP A 40 -7.22 -2.18 9.49
N ARG A 41 -5.99 -2.48 9.91
CA ARG A 41 -4.83 -1.64 9.57
C ARG A 41 -4.55 -1.67 8.07
N PHE A 42 -4.66 -2.85 7.43
CA PHE A 42 -4.55 -2.97 5.98
C PHE A 42 -5.54 -2.07 5.23
N ARG A 43 -6.83 -2.10 5.63
CA ARG A 43 -7.88 -1.25 5.05
C ARG A 43 -7.63 0.23 5.31
N GLN A 44 -7.22 0.60 6.53
CA GLN A 44 -6.90 1.98 6.85
C GLN A 44 -5.74 2.51 6.00
N THR A 45 -4.69 1.72 5.78
CA THR A 45 -3.59 2.10 4.89
C THR A 45 -4.07 2.21 3.44
N LEU A 46 -4.86 1.26 2.94
CA LEU A 46 -5.42 1.31 1.58
C LEU A 46 -6.25 2.58 1.34
N ILE A 47 -7.09 2.97 2.30
CA ILE A 47 -8.00 4.12 2.16
C ILE A 47 -7.25 5.45 2.30
N ASN A 48 -6.35 5.56 3.28
CA ASN A 48 -5.80 6.86 3.68
C ASN A 48 -4.46 7.20 3.01
N ASN A 49 -3.76 6.23 2.41
CA ASN A 49 -2.43 6.44 1.87
C ASN A 49 -2.46 7.09 0.46
N ARG A 50 -1.72 8.20 0.30
CA ARG A 50 -1.61 8.94 -0.98
C ARG A 50 -0.56 8.36 -1.93
N ASN A 51 0.32 7.49 -1.44
CA ASN A 51 1.48 6.94 -2.15
C ASN A 51 1.25 5.50 -2.63
N LEU A 52 -0.02 5.17 -2.90
CA LEU A 52 -0.40 3.92 -3.55
C LEU A 52 -0.67 4.19 -5.04
N SER A 53 -0.23 3.26 -5.89
CA SER A 53 -0.56 3.33 -7.31
C SER A 53 -2.06 3.13 -7.49
N ARG A 54 -2.69 3.95 -8.35
CA ARG A 54 -4.14 3.82 -8.64
C ARG A 54 -4.52 2.41 -9.11
N LYS A 55 -3.63 1.74 -9.86
CA LYS A 55 -3.82 0.35 -10.31
C LYS A 55 -3.94 -0.63 -9.13
N ALA A 56 -2.99 -0.57 -8.19
CA ALA A 56 -3.02 -1.43 -7.00
C ALA A 56 -4.25 -1.14 -6.13
N VAL A 57 -4.55 0.15 -5.90
CA VAL A 57 -5.73 0.55 -5.12
C VAL A 57 -7.02 0.04 -5.75
N ASN A 58 -7.19 0.18 -7.06
CA ASN A 58 -8.38 -0.29 -7.77
C ASN A 58 -8.57 -1.80 -7.60
N TYR A 59 -7.49 -2.58 -7.73
CA TYR A 59 -7.54 -4.02 -7.53
C TYR A 59 -8.00 -4.38 -6.11
N TRP A 60 -7.37 -3.80 -5.09
CA TRP A 60 -7.72 -4.12 -3.70
C TRP A 60 -9.09 -3.59 -3.27
N CYS A 61 -9.52 -2.45 -3.81
CA CYS A 61 -10.89 -1.97 -3.64
C CYS A 61 -11.90 -2.97 -4.19
N MET A 62 -11.65 -3.54 -5.38
CA MET A 62 -12.49 -4.57 -5.97
C MET A 62 -12.51 -5.85 -5.11
N VAL A 63 -11.34 -6.33 -4.65
CA VAL A 63 -11.25 -7.53 -3.79
C VAL A 63 -11.98 -7.34 -2.45
N LEU A 64 -11.94 -6.14 -1.89
CA LEU A 64 -12.51 -5.85 -0.56
C LEU A 64 -13.93 -5.27 -0.60
N GLY A 65 -14.50 -5.06 -1.78
CA GLY A 65 -15.82 -4.42 -1.92
C GLY A 65 -15.85 -2.96 -1.45
N ILE A 66 -14.74 -2.23 -1.58
CA ILE A 66 -14.61 -0.82 -1.19
C ILE A 66 -14.80 0.06 -2.42
N ASP A 67 -15.54 1.16 -2.29
CA ASP A 67 -15.60 2.17 -3.35
C ASP A 67 -14.25 2.90 -3.45
N ARG A 68 -13.57 2.77 -4.59
CA ARG A 68 -12.26 3.40 -4.84
C ARG A 68 -12.29 4.92 -4.68
N ASN A 69 -13.43 5.58 -4.87
CA ASN A 69 -13.56 7.03 -4.71
C ASN A 69 -13.45 7.46 -3.22
N GLN A 70 -13.58 6.52 -2.28
CA GLN A 70 -13.32 6.76 -0.86
C GLN A 70 -11.82 6.81 -0.54
N THR A 71 -10.95 6.33 -1.45
CA THR A 71 -9.51 6.28 -1.22
C THR A 71 -8.82 7.58 -1.57
N ARG A 72 -7.82 7.95 -0.77
CA ARG A 72 -7.02 9.16 -0.98
C ARG A 72 -6.30 9.15 -2.32
N SER A 73 -5.88 8.00 -2.83
CA SER A 73 -5.16 7.89 -4.11
C SER A 73 -6.00 8.26 -5.35
N TYR A 74 -7.33 8.22 -5.21
CA TYR A 74 -8.28 8.66 -6.25
C TYR A 74 -8.86 10.06 -5.99
N GLN A 75 -8.76 10.56 -4.76
CA GLN A 75 -9.21 11.91 -4.39
C GLN A 75 -8.12 12.98 -4.60
N THR A 76 -6.87 12.58 -4.82
CA THR A 76 -5.77 13.51 -5.08
C THR A 76 -5.29 13.42 -6.53
N GLU A 77 -4.92 14.57 -7.10
CA GLU A 77 -4.28 14.67 -8.41
C GLU A 77 -2.81 14.21 -8.40
N ASN A 78 -2.31 13.74 -7.26
CA ASN A 78 -0.90 13.43 -7.10
C ASN A 78 -0.46 12.31 -8.07
N ILE A 79 0.59 12.62 -8.83
CA ILE A 79 1.42 11.63 -9.48
C ILE A 79 2.09 10.82 -8.36
N TRP A 80 1.94 9.50 -8.40
CA TRP A 80 2.61 8.61 -7.46
C TRP A 80 4.11 8.92 -7.48
N LEU A 81 4.65 9.34 -6.34
CA LEU A 81 6.07 9.53 -6.13
C LEU A 81 6.52 8.52 -5.08
N PRO A 82 7.56 7.70 -5.35
CA PRO A 82 8.10 6.82 -4.33
C PRO A 82 8.64 7.68 -3.17
N VAL A 83 8.03 7.54 -1.99
CA VAL A 83 8.46 8.25 -0.79
C VAL A 83 9.53 7.41 -0.09
N ARG A 84 10.57 8.12 0.37
CA ARG A 84 11.77 7.65 1.07
C ARG A 84 11.48 6.58 2.13
#